data_AF-A0A968KJ35-F1
#
_entry.id   AF-A0A968KJ35-F1
#
_cell.length_a   1.000
_cell.length_b   1.000
_cell.length_c   1.000
_cell.angle_alpha   90.00
_cell.angle_beta   90.00
_cell.angle_gamma   90.00
#
_symmetry.space_group_name_H-M   'P 1'
#
loop_
_entity.id
_entity.type
_entity.pdbx_description
1 polymer ?
#
loop_
_entity_poly.entity_id
_entity_poly.type
_entity_poly.pdbx_seq_one_letter_code
_entity_poly.pdbx_strand_id
1 'polypeptide(L)'
;MKIDNSLFFKTLILCFAMGLGLAGSVWADPASSSRVYVVQLNAFKEEKNARIFVQNFKMEGYRPYLVSSSHSKWHKVQLGPFGTWEEAKALSQKIGREQGLTTLVLVSLNGRSSPASISSPSPASSVPEKETDSPQVVDVVITQFLAWKKAWEGRDAATYLSFYSNHFEHSKPSFKAWVNSRRKIFKHSSKIKVGVQEIQILEKSDTVEMSFIQNFESDLTRDTGNKTLIWKKENGRWKIIKEKWGPV
;
A
#
# COMPACT_ATOMS: atom_id res chain seq x y z
N MET A 1 14.27 51.67 39.02
CA MET A 1 13.45 51.62 37.79
C MET A 1 13.74 50.28 37.11
N LYS A 2 12.67 49.61 36.65
CA LYS A 2 12.46 48.17 36.44
C LYS A 2 13.59 47.30 35.86
N ILE A 3 13.69 46.11 36.44
CA ILE A 3 14.19 44.86 35.85
C ILE A 3 12.97 44.15 35.23
N ASP A 4 13.14 43.50 34.09
CA ASP A 4 12.19 42.48 33.62
C ASP A 4 12.92 41.31 32.96
N ASN A 5 12.48 40.10 33.29
CA ASN A 5 12.84 38.85 32.61
C ASN A 5 11.66 37.87 32.69
N SER A 6 11.23 37.40 31.52
CA SER A 6 10.46 36.16 31.26
C SER A 6 8.98 36.08 31.68
N LEU A 7 8.10 35.69 30.74
CA LEU A 7 7.31 34.43 30.72
C LEU A 7 6.00 34.54 29.89
N PHE A 8 5.81 33.56 29.02
CA PHE A 8 4.59 32.76 28.77
C PHE A 8 3.23 33.47 28.61
N PHE A 9 2.67 33.38 27.39
CA PHE A 9 1.23 33.59 27.16
C PHE A 9 0.44 32.30 27.44
N LYS A 10 -0.38 32.35 28.49
CA LYS A 10 -1.57 31.52 28.72
C LYS A 10 -2.76 32.15 28.00
N THR A 11 -3.69 31.36 27.48
CA THR A 11 -5.11 31.72 27.49
C THR A 11 -5.96 30.46 27.67
N LEU A 12 -6.66 30.44 28.80
CA LEU A 12 -7.73 29.53 29.18
C LEU A 12 -9.01 30.37 29.12
N ILE A 13 -10.07 29.90 28.46
CA ILE A 13 -11.42 30.46 28.65
C ILE A 13 -12.28 29.37 29.29
N LEU A 14 -12.70 29.65 30.51
CA LEU A 14 -13.73 28.94 31.27
C LEU A 14 -15.02 29.80 31.17
N CYS A 15 -16.14 29.21 30.76
CA CYS A 15 -17.47 29.67 31.15
C CYS A 15 -18.28 28.47 31.65
N PHE A 16 -18.96 28.68 32.76
CA PHE A 16 -19.65 27.70 33.60
C PHE A 16 -21.16 27.96 33.50
N ALA A 17 -21.99 26.92 33.34
CA ALA A 17 -23.40 26.95 33.74
C ALA A 17 -23.91 25.51 33.94
N MET A 18 -24.47 25.26 35.12
CA MET A 18 -25.09 24.01 35.57
C MET A 18 -26.49 23.80 34.98
N GLY A 19 -26.94 22.54 34.84
CA GLY A 19 -28.37 22.21 34.77
C GLY A 19 -28.70 20.85 34.16
N LEU A 20 -28.89 19.84 35.02
CA LEU A 20 -29.78 18.65 34.93
C LEU A 20 -30.37 18.21 33.57
N GLY A 21 -30.26 16.90 33.27
CA GLY A 21 -31.35 16.18 32.59
C GLY A 21 -30.94 15.21 31.46
N LEU A 22 -31.09 13.92 31.76
CA LEU A 22 -31.26 12.76 30.87
C LEU A 22 -31.61 13.03 29.39
N ALA A 23 -30.84 12.46 28.47
CA ALA A 23 -31.29 11.55 27.40
C ALA A 23 -30.20 11.43 26.32
N GLY A 24 -29.93 10.21 25.90
CA GLY A 24 -28.93 9.91 24.88
C GLY A 24 -29.19 10.64 23.56
N SER A 25 -28.13 11.21 23.01
CA SER A 25 -27.96 11.32 21.56
C SER A 25 -26.46 11.34 21.30
N VAL A 26 -25.85 10.16 21.24
CA VAL A 26 -24.56 10.00 20.58
C VAL A 26 -24.86 10.26 19.10
N TRP A 27 -24.62 11.49 18.67
CA TRP A 27 -24.52 11.79 17.25
C TRP A 27 -23.34 10.98 16.74
N ALA A 28 -23.63 9.86 16.07
CA ALA A 28 -22.64 9.15 15.30
C ALA A 28 -22.25 10.04 14.13
N ASP A 29 -20.99 10.49 14.11
CA ASP A 29 -20.41 11.19 12.97
C ASP A 29 -20.49 10.28 11.71
N PRO A 30 -21.22 10.68 10.66
CA PRO A 30 -21.36 9.88 9.46
C PRO A 30 -20.18 10.13 8.51
N ALA A 31 -18.96 9.78 8.92
CA ALA A 31 -17.78 9.81 8.05
C ALA A 31 -16.54 9.02 8.57
N SER A 32 -16.70 8.00 9.43
CA SER A 32 -15.55 7.15 9.78
C SER A 32 -15.37 6.04 8.75
N SER A 33 -14.67 6.33 7.65
CA SER A 33 -14.10 5.29 6.79
C SER A 33 -13.01 4.56 7.59
N SER A 34 -13.38 3.53 8.35
CA SER A 34 -12.43 2.76 9.15
C SER A 34 -11.43 2.09 8.22
N ARG A 35 -10.16 2.51 8.28
CA ARG A 35 -9.08 1.87 7.52
C ARG A 35 -8.94 0.45 8.00
N VAL A 36 -8.97 -0.52 7.09
CA VAL A 36 -8.71 -1.92 7.41
C VAL A 36 -7.43 -2.37 6.71
N TYR A 37 -6.65 -3.19 7.39
CA TYR A 37 -5.38 -3.68 6.90
C TYR A 37 -5.49 -5.16 6.57
N VAL A 38 -4.90 -5.61 5.46
CA VAL A 38 -4.86 -7.03 5.10
C VAL A 38 -3.42 -7.44 4.79
N VAL A 39 -3.04 -8.65 5.16
CA VAL A 39 -1.73 -9.21 4.84
C VAL A 39 -1.91 -10.19 3.69
N GLN A 40 -1.46 -9.82 2.48
CA GLN A 40 -1.41 -10.71 1.34
C GLN A 40 -0.19 -11.63 1.45
N LEU A 41 -0.47 -12.92 1.57
CA LEU A 41 0.54 -13.98 1.71
C LEU A 41 1.14 -14.37 0.37
N ASN A 42 0.30 -14.56 -0.65
CA ASN A 42 0.71 -14.98 -1.99
C ASN A 42 -0.40 -14.73 -3.04
N ALA A 43 -0.09 -14.90 -4.31
CA ALA A 43 -1.03 -14.88 -5.42
C ALA A 43 -0.70 -16.00 -6.44
N PHE A 44 -1.70 -16.80 -6.80
CA PHE A 44 -1.55 -17.96 -7.68
C PHE A 44 -2.34 -17.78 -8.96
N LYS A 45 -1.83 -18.29 -10.09
CA LYS A 45 -2.59 -18.33 -11.35
C LYS A 45 -3.70 -19.37 -11.34
N GLU A 46 -3.48 -20.47 -10.63
CA GLU A 46 -4.43 -21.58 -10.54
C GLU A 46 -5.09 -21.58 -9.17
N GLU A 47 -6.43 -21.61 -9.15
CA GLU A 47 -7.21 -21.64 -7.92
C GLU A 47 -6.86 -22.83 -7.04
N LYS A 48 -6.59 -24.00 -7.65
CA LYS A 48 -6.21 -25.23 -6.94
C LYS A 48 -5.00 -25.02 -6.04
N ASN A 49 -3.97 -24.35 -6.55
CA ASN A 49 -2.74 -24.08 -5.80
C ASN A 49 -3.00 -23.11 -4.64
N ALA A 50 -3.84 -22.09 -4.87
CA ALA A 50 -4.24 -21.17 -3.83
C ALA A 50 -5.04 -21.87 -2.71
N ARG A 51 -5.95 -22.78 -3.07
CA ARG A 51 -6.73 -23.57 -2.10
C ARG A 51 -5.86 -24.50 -1.28
N ILE A 52 -4.87 -25.16 -1.88
CA ILE A 52 -3.89 -25.98 -1.15
C ILE A 52 -3.13 -25.11 -0.15
N PHE A 53 -2.64 -23.95 -0.60
CA PHE A 53 -1.93 -23.01 0.28
C PHE A 53 -2.80 -22.52 1.46
N VAL A 54 -4.07 -22.20 1.22
CA VAL A 54 -5.04 -21.84 2.26
C VAL A 54 -5.20 -22.95 3.29
N GLN A 55 -5.31 -24.21 2.87
CA GLN A 55 -5.45 -25.33 3.81
C GLN A 55 -4.19 -25.54 4.65
N ASN A 56 -3.01 -25.43 4.04
CA ASN A 56 -1.74 -25.54 4.77
C ASN A 56 -1.63 -24.47 5.86
N PHE A 57 -1.93 -23.20 5.53
CA PHE A 57 -1.92 -22.12 6.51
C PHE A 57 -3.00 -22.26 7.60
N LYS A 58 -4.15 -22.89 7.29
CA LYS A 58 -5.16 -23.21 8.30
C LYS A 58 -4.66 -24.24 9.31
N MET A 59 -3.91 -25.25 8.86
CA MET A 59 -3.32 -26.25 9.75
C MET A 59 -2.27 -25.65 10.70
N GLU A 60 -1.62 -24.55 10.30
CA GLU A 60 -0.72 -23.76 11.14
C GLU A 60 -1.44 -22.80 12.10
N GLY A 61 -2.78 -22.81 12.11
CA GLY A 61 -3.61 -22.01 13.02
C GLY A 61 -3.98 -20.63 12.50
N TYR A 62 -3.62 -20.27 11.26
CA TYR A 62 -4.06 -19.01 10.64
C TYR A 62 -5.47 -19.13 10.04
N ARG A 63 -6.10 -17.97 9.76
CA ARG A 63 -7.41 -17.89 9.09
C ARG A 63 -7.31 -17.21 7.72
N PRO A 64 -6.58 -17.79 6.76
CA PRO A 64 -6.47 -17.22 5.42
C PRO A 64 -7.78 -17.36 4.65
N TYR A 65 -8.06 -16.37 3.81
CA TYR A 65 -9.16 -16.41 2.85
C TYR A 65 -8.66 -16.12 1.45
N LEU A 66 -9.41 -16.65 0.48
CA LEU A 66 -9.13 -16.47 -0.93
C LEU A 66 -9.83 -15.21 -1.42
N VAL A 67 -9.08 -14.35 -2.08
CA VAL A 67 -9.61 -13.22 -2.84
C VAL A 67 -9.43 -13.54 -4.32
N SER A 68 -10.55 -13.81 -4.98
CA SER A 68 -10.63 -13.96 -6.43
C SER A 68 -11.47 -12.82 -6.98
N SER A 69 -11.01 -12.19 -8.06
CA SER A 69 -11.75 -11.15 -8.77
C SER A 69 -12.06 -11.68 -10.16
N SER A 70 -13.27 -11.43 -10.67
CA SER A 70 -13.65 -11.73 -12.07
C SER A 70 -12.67 -11.11 -13.08
N HIS A 71 -11.98 -10.04 -12.70
CA HIS A 71 -11.11 -9.24 -13.56
C HIS A 71 -9.61 -9.49 -13.32
N SER A 72 -9.26 -10.45 -12.47
CA SER A 72 -7.87 -10.85 -12.20
C SER A 72 -7.71 -12.35 -12.39
N LYS A 73 -6.71 -12.74 -13.20
CA LYS A 73 -6.31 -14.16 -13.35
C LYS A 73 -5.59 -14.72 -12.13
N TRP A 74 -5.48 -13.92 -11.06
CA TRP A 74 -4.74 -14.28 -9.87
C TRP A 74 -5.68 -14.50 -8.69
N HIS A 75 -5.53 -15.66 -8.07
CA HIS A 75 -6.17 -16.07 -6.83
C HIS A 75 -5.25 -15.70 -5.66
N LYS A 76 -5.59 -14.64 -4.94
CA LYS A 76 -4.77 -14.12 -3.84
C LYS A 76 -5.17 -14.77 -2.54
N VAL A 77 -4.19 -15.00 -1.67
CA VAL A 77 -4.43 -15.49 -0.31
C VAL A 77 -4.08 -14.39 0.67
N GLN A 78 -5.03 -14.03 1.53
CA GLN A 78 -4.91 -12.91 2.47
C GLN A 78 -5.27 -13.31 3.91
N LEU A 79 -4.75 -12.57 4.89
CA LEU A 79 -5.13 -12.59 6.31
C LEU A 79 -5.69 -11.23 6.72
N GLY A 80 -6.59 -11.23 7.70
CA GLY A 80 -7.28 -10.03 8.21
C GLY A 80 -8.80 -10.07 7.95
N PRO A 81 -9.49 -8.92 7.92
CA PRO A 81 -8.95 -7.57 8.12
C PRO A 81 -8.41 -7.35 9.55
N PHE A 82 -7.41 -6.49 9.69
CA PHE A 82 -6.85 -6.02 10.95
C PHE A 82 -7.26 -4.57 11.18
N GLY A 83 -7.49 -4.22 12.46
CA GLY A 83 -7.94 -2.88 12.84
C GLY A 83 -6.81 -1.84 12.81
N THR A 84 -5.56 -2.29 12.95
CA THR A 84 -4.39 -1.41 13.00
C THR A 84 -3.27 -1.88 12.07
N TRP A 85 -2.42 -0.93 11.68
CA TRP A 85 -1.25 -1.20 10.86
C TRP A 85 -0.23 -2.07 11.63
N GLU A 86 -0.05 -1.78 12.91
CA GLU A 86 0.91 -2.44 13.80
C GLU A 86 0.61 -3.93 13.93
N GLU A 87 -0.67 -4.30 14.02
CA GLU A 87 -1.11 -5.69 14.06
C GLU A 87 -0.79 -6.42 12.74
N ALA A 88 -1.18 -5.83 11.61
CA ALA A 88 -0.93 -6.40 10.29
C ALA A 88 0.58 -6.52 9.99
N LYS A 89 1.36 -5.50 10.37
CA LYS A 89 2.83 -5.48 10.23
C LYS A 89 3.48 -6.55 11.08
N ALA A 90 3.11 -6.65 12.36
CA ALA A 90 3.66 -7.65 13.28
C ALA A 90 3.41 -9.07 12.76
N LEU A 91 2.19 -9.33 12.23
CA LEU A 91 1.87 -10.60 11.60
C LEU A 91 2.68 -10.86 10.32
N SER A 92 2.78 -9.87 9.43
CA SER A 92 3.60 -9.94 8.23
C SER A 92 5.05 -10.31 8.54
N GLN A 93 5.65 -9.64 9.53
CA GLN A 93 7.02 -9.92 9.98
C GLN A 93 7.15 -11.31 10.63
N LYS A 94 6.16 -11.73 11.43
CA LYS A 94 6.13 -13.07 12.03
C LYS A 94 6.12 -14.15 10.96
N ILE A 95 5.21 -14.05 10.00
CA ILE A 95 5.10 -15.00 8.88
C ILE A 95 6.38 -14.99 8.04
N GLY A 96 6.99 -13.82 7.80
CA GLY A 96 8.26 -13.75 7.09
C GLY A 96 9.41 -14.47 7.80
N ARG A 97 9.47 -14.42 9.13
CA ARG A 97 10.48 -15.14 9.93
C ARG A 97 10.22 -16.64 10.04
N GLU A 98 8.97 -17.03 10.28
CA GLU A 98 8.61 -18.43 10.56
C GLU A 98 8.43 -19.25 9.28
N GLN A 99 7.87 -18.65 8.23
CA GLN A 99 7.50 -19.34 6.98
C GLN A 99 8.41 -18.97 5.80
N GLY A 100 9.37 -18.06 6.00
CA GLY A 100 10.26 -17.60 4.92
C GLY A 100 9.54 -16.88 3.78
N LEU A 101 8.35 -16.34 4.03
CA LEU A 101 7.50 -15.70 3.01
C LEU A 101 7.68 -14.19 2.97
N THR A 102 7.71 -13.61 1.77
CA THR A 102 7.55 -12.16 1.59
C THR A 102 6.06 -11.83 1.47
N THR A 103 5.50 -11.13 2.45
CA THR A 103 4.09 -10.73 2.45
C THR A 103 3.93 -9.23 2.14
N LEU A 104 2.75 -8.83 1.68
CA LEU A 104 2.39 -7.44 1.43
C LEU A 104 1.31 -7.00 2.41
N VAL A 105 1.47 -5.87 3.07
CA VAL A 105 0.40 -5.29 3.87
C VAL A 105 -0.34 -4.26 3.02
N LEU A 106 -1.63 -4.46 2.80
CA LEU A 106 -2.46 -3.57 2.00
C LEU A 106 -3.40 -2.81 2.94
N VAL A 107 -3.61 -1.52 2.66
CA VAL A 107 -4.61 -0.68 3.35
C VAL A 107 -5.80 -0.53 2.43
N SER A 108 -6.99 -0.95 2.87
CA SER A 108 -8.25 -0.65 2.19
C SER A 108 -9.00 0.45 2.94
N LEU A 109 -9.36 1.51 2.21
CA LEU A 109 -10.19 2.60 2.75
C LEU A 109 -11.69 2.32 2.64
N ASN A 110 -12.08 1.27 1.92
CA ASN A 110 -13.46 0.86 1.75
C ASN A 110 -13.60 -0.61 2.17
N GLY A 111 -14.44 -0.91 3.15
CA GLY A 111 -14.68 -2.26 3.70
C GLY A 111 -15.25 -3.31 2.72
N ARG A 112 -15.01 -3.19 1.41
CA ARG A 112 -15.41 -4.14 0.37
C ARG A 112 -14.57 -5.41 0.30
N SER A 113 -13.50 -5.54 1.09
CA SER A 113 -12.75 -6.79 1.26
C SER A 113 -13.15 -7.53 2.55
N SER A 114 -14.44 -7.52 2.90
CA SER A 114 -14.99 -8.47 3.85
C SER A 114 -15.18 -9.82 3.13
N PRO A 115 -14.76 -10.96 3.69
CA PRO A 115 -15.08 -12.25 3.12
C PRO A 115 -16.59 -12.41 3.19
N ALA A 116 -17.26 -12.37 2.05
CA ALA A 116 -18.67 -12.72 1.95
C ALA A 116 -18.86 -14.09 2.60
N SER A 117 -19.49 -14.09 3.78
CA SER A 117 -20.04 -15.30 4.37
C SER A 117 -21.11 -15.79 3.42
N ILE A 118 -20.83 -16.90 2.76
CA ILE A 118 -21.83 -17.61 1.96
C ILE A 118 -22.79 -18.26 2.96
N SER A 119 -23.90 -17.58 3.24
CA SER A 119 -25.11 -18.20 3.78
C SER A 119 -26.25 -17.96 2.79
N SER A 120 -26.83 -19.08 2.34
CA SER A 120 -27.93 -19.32 1.39
C SER A 120 -29.18 -18.41 1.50
N PRO A 121 -30.06 -18.42 0.47
CA PRO A 121 -30.73 -17.25 -0.06
C PRO A 121 -32.10 -16.96 0.56
N SER A 122 -32.49 -15.69 0.56
CA SER A 122 -33.88 -15.26 0.68
C SER A 122 -34.13 -14.08 -0.28
N PRO A 123 -35.26 -14.02 -1.00
CA PRO A 123 -35.38 -13.28 -2.25
C PRO A 123 -35.85 -11.82 -2.06
N ALA A 124 -35.61 -11.04 -3.11
CA ALA A 124 -36.19 -9.73 -3.42
C ALA A 124 -35.58 -8.49 -2.69
N SER A 125 -34.61 -7.86 -3.33
CA SER A 125 -34.88 -6.55 -3.97
C SER A 125 -33.80 -6.24 -5.01
N SER A 126 -34.25 -6.09 -6.25
CA SER A 126 -33.45 -5.84 -7.44
C SER A 126 -33.16 -4.36 -7.61
N VAL A 127 -31.88 -3.99 -7.63
CA VAL A 127 -31.36 -2.85 -8.42
C VAL A 127 -30.06 -3.32 -9.08
N PRO A 128 -29.91 -3.18 -10.42
CA PRO A 128 -28.70 -3.62 -11.11
C PRO A 128 -27.59 -2.58 -10.85
N GLU A 129 -26.76 -2.81 -9.84
CA GLU A 129 -25.49 -2.08 -9.71
C GLU A 129 -24.59 -2.56 -10.86
N LYS A 130 -24.39 -1.68 -11.84
CA LYS A 130 -23.54 -1.89 -13.01
C LYS A 130 -22.08 -1.98 -12.54
N GLU A 131 -21.68 -3.12 -12.01
CA GLU A 131 -20.29 -3.45 -11.67
C GLU A 131 -19.45 -3.40 -12.95
N THR A 132 -18.73 -2.30 -13.11
CA THR A 132 -17.87 -2.06 -14.27
C THR A 132 -16.57 -2.85 -14.09
N ASP A 133 -16.32 -3.70 -15.08
CA ASP A 133 -15.21 -4.63 -15.35
C ASP A 133 -13.82 -3.95 -15.39
N SER A 134 -13.37 -3.42 -14.25
CA SER A 134 -12.01 -2.89 -14.09
C SER A 134 -11.21 -3.76 -13.11
N PRO A 135 -9.94 -4.12 -13.44
CA PRO A 135 -9.01 -4.66 -12.46
C PRO A 135 -8.96 -3.76 -11.22
N GLN A 136 -8.86 -4.35 -10.03
CA GLN A 136 -8.64 -3.58 -8.80
C GLN A 136 -7.38 -2.72 -8.97
N VAL A 137 -7.50 -1.42 -8.71
CA VAL A 137 -6.44 -0.42 -8.94
C VAL A 137 -5.10 -0.86 -8.33
N VAL A 138 -5.15 -1.39 -7.10
CA VAL A 138 -3.99 -1.91 -6.37
C VAL A 138 -3.26 -3.02 -7.14
N ASP A 139 -3.96 -3.93 -7.81
CA ASP A 139 -3.34 -5.05 -8.54
C ASP A 139 -2.55 -4.57 -9.75
N VAL A 140 -3.13 -3.61 -10.47
CA VAL A 140 -2.51 -3.00 -11.64
C VAL A 140 -1.23 -2.26 -11.23
N VAL A 141 -1.25 -1.60 -10.06
CA VAL A 141 -0.08 -0.91 -9.51
C VAL A 141 0.99 -1.88 -9.01
N ILE A 142 0.62 -2.95 -8.28
CA ILE A 142 1.57 -4.00 -7.87
C ILE A 142 2.25 -4.64 -9.08
N THR A 143 1.46 -4.97 -10.11
CA THR A 143 2.01 -5.57 -11.34
C THR A 143 3.01 -4.66 -12.02
N GLN A 144 2.70 -3.36 -12.13
CA GLN A 144 3.63 -2.38 -12.71
C GLN A 144 4.84 -2.12 -11.83
N PHE A 145 4.68 -2.14 -10.50
CA PHE A 145 5.80 -2.05 -9.56
C PHE A 145 6.78 -3.21 -9.70
N LEU A 146 6.29 -4.45 -9.83
CA LEU A 146 7.16 -5.61 -10.04
C LEU A 146 7.90 -5.52 -11.39
N ALA A 147 7.23 -5.03 -12.43
CA ALA A 147 7.86 -4.79 -13.73
C ALA A 147 8.91 -3.66 -13.67
N TRP A 148 8.63 -2.58 -12.92
CA TRP A 148 9.56 -1.49 -12.64
C TRP A 148 10.82 -1.99 -11.92
N LYS A 149 10.65 -2.79 -10.86
CA LYS A 149 11.75 -3.40 -10.11
C LYS A 149 12.59 -4.31 -11.02
N LYS A 150 11.95 -5.16 -11.82
CA LYS A 150 12.63 -6.05 -12.77
C LYS A 150 13.44 -5.26 -13.80
N ALA A 151 12.89 -4.18 -14.35
CA ALA A 151 13.61 -3.31 -15.26
C ALA A 151 14.82 -2.62 -14.60
N TRP A 152 14.66 -2.22 -13.33
CA TRP A 152 15.76 -1.63 -12.56
C TRP A 152 16.90 -2.64 -12.34
N GLU A 153 16.61 -3.85 -11.85
CA GLU A 153 17.60 -4.91 -11.65
C GLU A 153 18.25 -5.38 -12.96
N GLY A 154 17.45 -5.42 -14.04
CA GLY A 154 17.92 -5.77 -15.38
C GLY A 154 18.74 -4.67 -16.07
N ARG A 155 18.93 -3.51 -15.42
CA ARG A 155 19.56 -2.31 -16.01
C ARG A 155 18.91 -1.86 -17.33
N ASP A 156 17.63 -2.14 -17.51
CA ASP A 156 16.85 -1.65 -18.63
C ASP A 156 16.37 -0.22 -18.34
N ALA A 157 17.23 0.74 -18.63
CA ALA A 157 16.95 2.15 -18.37
C ALA A 157 15.73 2.66 -19.15
N ALA A 158 15.46 2.14 -20.36
CA ALA A 158 14.33 2.59 -21.17
C ALA A 158 13.00 2.17 -20.54
N THR A 159 12.87 0.88 -20.21
CA THR A 159 11.67 0.35 -19.56
C THR A 159 11.49 0.94 -18.17
N TYR A 160 12.56 1.04 -17.37
CA TYR A 160 12.53 1.66 -16.04
C TYR A 160 12.02 3.11 -16.09
N LEU A 161 12.56 3.95 -16.98
CA LEU A 161 12.13 5.34 -17.13
C LEU A 161 10.70 5.47 -17.66
N SER A 162 10.20 4.47 -18.40
CA SER A 162 8.83 4.48 -18.92
C SER A 162 7.76 4.40 -17.83
N PHE A 163 8.10 4.02 -16.59
CA PHE A 163 7.17 4.04 -15.46
C PHE A 163 6.97 5.44 -14.87
N TYR A 164 7.82 6.40 -15.19
CA TYR A 164 7.75 7.75 -14.64
C TYR A 164 6.85 8.65 -15.50
N SER A 165 6.15 9.56 -14.83
CA SER A 165 5.41 10.65 -15.49
C SER A 165 6.36 11.67 -16.07
N ASN A 166 5.94 12.36 -17.14
CA ASN A 166 6.68 13.53 -17.65
C ASN A 166 6.59 14.72 -16.68
N HIS A 167 5.65 14.70 -15.74
CA HIS A 167 5.47 15.68 -14.66
C HIS A 167 6.06 15.19 -13.33
N PHE A 168 6.95 14.20 -13.36
CA PHE A 168 7.58 13.64 -12.16
C PHE A 168 8.33 14.70 -11.35
N GLU A 169 8.05 14.75 -10.04
CA GLU A 169 8.73 15.65 -9.12
C GLU A 169 10.20 15.27 -8.94
N HIS A 170 11.12 16.17 -9.29
CA HIS A 170 12.56 15.94 -9.18
C HIS A 170 13.33 17.20 -8.80
N SER A 171 14.55 17.03 -8.29
CA SER A 171 15.46 18.13 -7.94
C SER A 171 16.37 18.62 -9.07
N LYS A 172 16.28 18.02 -10.27
CA LYS A 172 17.11 18.42 -11.42
C LYS A 172 16.53 19.64 -12.16
N PRO A 173 17.34 20.38 -12.93
CA PRO A 173 16.86 21.55 -13.68
C PRO A 173 15.78 21.26 -14.72
N SER A 174 15.70 20.03 -15.22
CA SER A 174 14.65 19.59 -16.15
C SER A 174 14.44 18.08 -16.10
N PHE A 175 13.28 17.62 -16.56
CA PHE A 175 12.96 16.19 -16.65
C PHE A 175 13.97 15.45 -17.54
N LYS A 176 14.38 16.07 -18.65
CA LYS A 176 15.44 15.52 -19.53
C LYS A 176 16.77 15.37 -18.80
N ALA A 177 17.16 16.34 -17.96
CA ALA A 177 18.37 16.23 -17.15
C ALA A 177 18.27 15.11 -16.11
N TRP A 178 17.10 14.94 -15.48
CA TRP A 178 16.82 13.83 -14.59
C TRP A 178 16.93 12.47 -15.29
N VAL A 179 16.26 12.31 -16.44
CA VAL A 179 16.34 11.11 -17.29
C VAL A 179 17.79 10.77 -17.64
N ASN A 180 18.57 11.77 -18.10
CA ASN A 180 19.97 11.57 -18.44
C ASN A 180 20.82 11.15 -17.23
N SER A 181 20.55 11.70 -16.05
CA SER A 181 21.25 11.31 -14.83
C SER A 181 20.98 9.85 -14.45
N ARG A 182 19.73 9.38 -14.56
CA ARG A 182 19.37 7.96 -14.31
C ARG A 182 20.01 7.03 -15.34
N ARG A 183 20.02 7.40 -16.62
CA ARG A 183 20.70 6.62 -17.68
C ARG A 183 22.19 6.46 -17.41
N LYS A 184 22.86 7.51 -16.92
CA LYS A 184 24.28 7.44 -16.52
C LYS A 184 24.49 6.44 -15.39
N ILE A 185 23.67 6.46 -14.34
CA ILE A 185 23.76 5.50 -13.22
C ILE A 185 23.70 4.06 -13.76
N PHE A 186 22.73 3.75 -14.62
CA PHE A 186 22.57 2.42 -15.20
C PHE A 186 23.76 2.00 -16.06
N LYS A 187 24.38 2.94 -16.79
CA LYS A 187 25.57 2.69 -17.61
C LYS A 187 26.80 2.35 -16.76
N HIS A 188 26.92 2.95 -15.57
CA HIS A 188 28.09 2.77 -14.71
C HIS A 188 27.98 1.59 -13.74
N SER A 189 26.78 1.12 -13.44
CA SER A 189 26.58 -0.08 -12.62
C SER A 189 26.66 -1.36 -13.47
N SER A 190 27.54 -2.29 -13.08
CA SER A 190 27.63 -3.61 -13.72
C SER A 190 26.59 -4.59 -13.18
N LYS A 191 26.10 -4.39 -11.95
CA LYS A 191 25.10 -5.24 -11.30
C LYS A 191 24.17 -4.41 -10.41
N ILE A 192 22.88 -4.74 -10.42
CA ILE A 192 21.87 -4.12 -9.54
C ILE A 192 21.01 -5.22 -8.94
N LYS A 193 20.82 -5.19 -7.62
CA LYS A 193 19.84 -5.96 -6.87
C LYS A 193 19.01 -5.01 -6.01
N VAL A 194 17.71 -5.24 -5.98
CA VAL A 194 16.76 -4.44 -5.22
C VAL A 194 15.94 -5.41 -4.37
N GLY A 195 16.34 -5.60 -3.12
CA GLY A 195 15.51 -6.27 -2.12
C GLY A 195 14.36 -5.35 -1.69
N VAL A 196 13.17 -5.92 -1.52
CA VAL A 196 11.98 -5.19 -1.10
C VAL A 196 11.33 -5.93 0.06
N GLN A 197 11.05 -5.22 1.14
CA GLN A 197 10.44 -5.76 2.35
C GLN A 197 9.36 -4.80 2.85
N GLU A 198 8.42 -5.32 3.63
CA GLU A 198 7.39 -4.52 4.32
C GLU A 198 6.63 -3.55 3.38
N ILE A 199 6.19 -4.04 2.22
CA ILE A 199 5.40 -3.22 1.31
C ILE A 199 4.07 -2.85 1.96
N GLN A 200 3.79 -1.55 1.95
CA GLN A 200 2.53 -0.93 2.35
C GLN A 200 1.92 -0.26 1.12
N ILE A 201 0.62 -0.47 0.89
CA ILE A 201 -0.08 0.19 -0.20
C ILE A 201 -1.32 0.88 0.34
N LEU A 202 -1.45 2.17 0.05
CA LEU A 202 -2.59 3.01 0.37
C LEU A 202 -3.22 3.53 -0.92
N GLU A 203 -4.42 3.05 -1.23
CA GLU A 203 -5.25 3.60 -2.29
C GLU A 203 -5.93 4.89 -1.81
N LYS A 204 -5.79 5.97 -2.56
CA LYS A 204 -6.51 7.25 -2.39
C LYS A 204 -7.42 7.46 -3.60
N SER A 205 -8.20 8.54 -3.60
CA SER A 205 -9.19 8.81 -4.66
C SER A 205 -8.61 8.86 -6.08
N ASP A 206 -7.39 9.39 -6.26
CA ASP A 206 -6.76 9.57 -7.58
C ASP A 206 -5.34 8.99 -7.67
N THR A 207 -4.81 8.49 -6.56
CA THR A 207 -3.41 8.09 -6.41
C THR A 207 -3.29 6.80 -5.61
N VAL A 208 -2.21 6.06 -5.85
CA VAL A 208 -1.80 4.93 -5.01
C VAL A 208 -0.43 5.23 -4.44
N GLU A 209 -0.33 5.24 -3.12
CA GLU A 209 0.92 5.42 -2.40
C GLU A 209 1.47 4.04 -1.99
N MET A 210 2.69 3.74 -2.39
CA MET A 210 3.37 2.49 -2.08
C MET A 210 4.66 2.78 -1.31
N SER A 211 4.77 2.28 -0.09
CA SER A 211 5.95 2.45 0.78
C SER A 211 6.57 1.10 1.11
N PHE A 212 7.90 0.99 1.16
CA PHE A 212 8.59 -0.26 1.44
C PHE A 212 10.03 -0.04 1.91
N ILE A 213 10.59 -1.02 2.62
CA ILE A 213 12.01 -1.06 2.93
C ILE A 213 12.76 -1.59 1.70
N GLN A 214 13.63 -0.75 1.16
CA GLN A 214 14.53 -1.06 0.05
C GLN A 214 15.87 -1.53 0.63
N ASN A 215 16.34 -2.67 0.16
CA ASN A 215 17.73 -3.13 0.33
C ASN A 215 18.41 -3.10 -1.03
N PHE A 216 19.14 -2.03 -1.33
CA PHE A 216 19.83 -1.86 -2.60
C PHE A 216 21.25 -2.40 -2.51
N GLU A 217 21.64 -3.16 -3.54
CA GLU A 217 23.01 -3.60 -3.71
C GLU A 217 23.43 -3.43 -5.18
N SER A 218 24.59 -2.81 -5.37
CA SER A 218 25.28 -2.76 -6.64
C SER A 218 26.76 -3.07 -6.45
N ASP A 219 27.50 -3.08 -7.56
CA ASP A 219 28.97 -3.12 -7.56
C ASP A 219 29.62 -1.86 -6.97
N LEU A 220 28.88 -0.74 -6.88
CA LEU A 220 29.40 0.55 -6.45
C LEU A 220 28.98 0.94 -5.03
N THR A 221 27.78 0.54 -4.62
CA THR A 221 27.21 0.95 -3.34
C THR A 221 26.17 -0.04 -2.83
N ARG A 222 25.93 0.01 -1.52
CA ARG A 222 24.88 -0.71 -0.81
C ARG A 222 24.18 0.28 0.11
N ASP A 223 22.86 0.29 0.07
CA ASP A 223 22.04 1.11 0.95
C ASP A 223 20.79 0.34 1.40
N THR A 224 20.32 0.71 2.59
CA THR A 224 19.01 0.30 3.10
C THR A 224 18.25 1.54 3.48
N GLY A 225 16.99 1.63 3.07
CA GLY A 225 16.19 2.81 3.33
C GLY A 225 14.71 2.60 3.07
N ASN A 226 13.89 3.50 3.60
CA ASN A 226 12.46 3.52 3.34
C ASN A 226 12.20 4.28 2.03
N LYS A 227 11.52 3.61 1.10
CA LYS A 227 11.14 4.13 -0.22
C LYS A 227 9.65 4.36 -0.28
N THR A 228 9.23 5.50 -0.81
CA THR A 228 7.82 5.77 -1.13
C THR A 228 7.66 6.17 -2.59
N LEU A 229 6.77 5.48 -3.30
CA LEU A 229 6.36 5.77 -4.68
C LEU A 229 4.89 6.20 -4.70
N ILE A 230 4.60 7.34 -5.31
CA ILE A 230 3.21 7.78 -5.55
C ILE A 230 2.90 7.57 -7.03
N TRP A 231 1.86 6.77 -7.27
CA TRP A 231 1.37 6.41 -8.59
C TRP A 231 0.10 7.18 -8.92
N LYS A 232 -0.02 7.66 -10.15
CA LYS A 232 -1.23 8.29 -10.69
C LYS A 232 -1.54 7.75 -12.09
N LYS A 233 -2.83 7.62 -12.43
CA LYS A 233 -3.25 7.18 -13.76
C LYS A 233 -3.14 8.34 -14.76
N GLU A 234 -2.37 8.15 -15.82
CA GLU A 234 -2.15 9.08 -16.92
C GLU A 234 -2.31 8.33 -18.25
N ASN A 235 -3.19 8.82 -19.14
CA ASN A 235 -3.43 8.24 -20.47
C ASN A 235 -3.67 6.71 -20.42
N GLY A 236 -4.46 6.27 -19.44
CA GLY A 236 -4.80 4.85 -19.26
C GLY A 236 -3.74 3.99 -18.57
N ARG A 237 -2.55 4.53 -18.23
CA ARG A 237 -1.47 3.81 -17.55
C ARG A 237 -1.14 4.42 -16.20
N TRP A 238 -0.71 3.61 -15.23
CA TRP A 238 -0.21 4.18 -13.96
C TRP A 238 1.24 4.60 -14.10
N LYS A 239 1.54 5.79 -13.59
CA LYS A 239 2.86 6.42 -13.66
C LYS A 239 3.30 6.86 -12.28
N ILE A 240 4.60 6.73 -12.00
CA ILE A 240 5.22 7.28 -10.81
C ILE A 240 5.33 8.79 -11.00
N ILE A 241 4.62 9.55 -10.16
CA ILE A 241 4.64 11.02 -10.17
C ILE A 241 5.56 11.58 -9.08
N LYS A 242 5.85 10.79 -8.04
CA LYS A 242 6.71 11.20 -6.93
C LYS A 242 7.44 10.01 -6.34
N GLU A 243 8.69 10.25 -5.95
CA GLU A 243 9.57 9.28 -5.32
C GLU A 243 10.23 9.92 -4.11
N LYS A 244 10.20 9.24 -2.96
CA LYS A 244 10.94 9.62 -1.75
C LYS A 244 11.81 8.46 -1.30
N TRP A 245 12.95 8.79 -0.73
CA TRP A 245 13.84 7.84 -0.09
C TRP A 245 14.45 8.48 1.15
N GLY A 246 14.56 7.73 2.23
CA GLY A 246 15.33 8.09 3.43
C GLY A 246 16.03 6.88 4.01
N PRO A 247 17.21 7.03 4.63
CA PRO A 247 17.89 5.93 5.29
C PRO A 247 17.05 5.41 6.46
N VAL A 248 17.19 4.12 6.76
CA VAL A 248 16.60 3.45 7.93
C VAL A 248 17.67 3.27 9.00
#